data_AF-A0A7W1JG38-F1
#
_entry.id   AF-A0A7W1JG38-F1
#
_cell.length_a   1.000
_cell.length_b   1.000
_cell.length_c   1.000
_cell.angle_alpha   90.00
_cell.angle_beta   90.00
_cell.angle_gamma   90.00
#
_symmetry.space_group_name_H-M   'P 1'
#
loop_
_entity.id
_entity.type
_entity.pdbx_description
1 polymer ?
#
loop_
_entity_poly.entity_id
_entity_poly.type
_entity_poly.pdbx_seq_one_letter_code
_entity_poly.pdbx_strand_id
1 'polypeptide(L)'
;MSIRNCLELILTEYPKAKEQEFMAHPLAEFIRSEVPAIVRSKVEDPDRYIFQGSPGQGIWARTPWIVVFDILITDTVQSGYYPVYLFREDFTGLYFGLNQGVTDIREKYPKPKVALKTKAADYRAQIGGLPAGFTEVDID
;
A
#
# COMPACT_ATOMS: atom_id res chain seq x y z
N MET A 1 17.93 5.25 -7.84
CA MET A 1 16.85 6.22 -7.54
C MET A 1 16.51 6.12 -6.06
N SER A 2 16.06 7.19 -5.41
CA SER A 2 15.59 7.15 -4.01
C SER A 2 14.10 6.80 -3.96
N ILE A 3 13.60 6.28 -2.83
CA ILE A 3 12.15 6.03 -2.64
C ILE A 3 11.35 7.32 -2.89
N ARG A 4 11.83 8.44 -2.35
CA ARG A 4 11.22 9.77 -2.56
C ARG A 4 11.02 10.09 -4.05
N ASN A 5 12.08 9.97 -4.86
CA ASN A 5 12.02 10.30 -6.27
C ASN A 5 11.04 9.39 -7.03
N CYS A 6 10.95 8.10 -6.65
CA CYS A 6 9.98 7.18 -7.23
C CYS A 6 8.54 7.64 -6.93
N LEU A 7 8.27 8.00 -5.68
CA LEU A 7 6.94 8.44 -5.25
C LEU A 7 6.54 9.77 -5.90
N GLU A 8 7.47 10.73 -5.98
CA GLU A 8 7.27 12.01 -6.66
C GLU A 8 6.98 11.84 -8.16
N LEU A 9 7.67 10.90 -8.81
CA LEU A 9 7.42 10.57 -10.22
C LEU A 9 6.01 9.99 -10.40
N ILE A 10 5.57 9.09 -9.52
CA ILE A 10 4.20 8.54 -9.58
C ILE A 10 3.16 9.64 -9.36
N LEU A 11 3.32 10.51 -8.35
CA LEU A 11 2.41 11.64 -8.11
C LEU A 11 2.26 12.53 -9.36
N THR A 12 3.37 12.75 -10.07
CA THR A 12 3.40 13.65 -11.22
C THR A 12 2.82 13.01 -12.49
N GLU A 13 3.14 11.75 -12.75
CA GLU A 13 2.86 11.11 -14.04
C GLU A 13 1.57 10.28 -14.04
N TYR A 14 1.16 9.72 -12.90
CA TYR A 14 -0.03 8.86 -12.84
C TYR A 14 -1.34 9.55 -13.27
N PRO A 15 -1.62 10.83 -12.92
CA PRO A 15 -2.83 11.53 -13.37
C PRO A 15 -2.99 11.57 -14.89
N LYS A 16 -1.87 11.60 -15.63
CA LYS A 16 -1.86 11.62 -17.10
C LYS A 16 -1.83 10.21 -17.67
N ALA A 17 -1.10 9.30 -17.02
CA ALA A 17 -0.98 7.91 -17.45
C ALA A 17 -2.30 7.16 -17.36
N LYS A 18 -3.13 7.44 -16.34
CA LYS A 18 -4.41 6.74 -16.14
C LYS A 18 -5.44 6.96 -17.25
N GLU A 19 -5.26 8.00 -18.06
CA GLU A 19 -6.08 8.32 -19.23
C GLU A 19 -5.55 7.66 -20.52
N GLN A 20 -4.45 6.90 -20.43
CA GLN A 20 -3.79 6.20 -21.53
C GLN A 20 -4.04 4.70 -21.44
N GLU A 21 -3.65 3.98 -22.50
CA GLU A 21 -3.72 2.51 -22.50
C GLU A 21 -2.84 1.92 -21.39
N PHE A 22 -3.42 0.99 -20.61
CA PHE A 22 -2.74 0.35 -19.49
C PHE A 22 -1.70 -0.68 -19.94
N MET A 23 -2.00 -1.41 -21.02
CA MET A 23 -1.19 -2.52 -21.49
C MET A 23 0.20 -2.04 -21.89
N ALA A 24 1.23 -2.70 -21.35
CA ALA A 24 2.64 -2.37 -21.57
C ALA A 24 3.03 -0.91 -21.23
N HIS A 25 2.23 -0.20 -20.41
CA HIS A 25 2.54 1.18 -20.07
C HIS A 25 3.79 1.26 -19.18
N PRO A 26 4.82 2.08 -19.52
CA PRO A 26 6.07 2.15 -18.78
C PRO A 26 5.90 2.49 -17.30
N LEU A 27 5.03 3.46 -16.98
CA LEU A 27 4.73 3.82 -15.58
C LEU A 27 4.08 2.66 -14.80
N ALA A 28 3.23 1.86 -15.45
CA ALA A 28 2.60 0.73 -14.78
C ALA A 28 3.65 -0.35 -14.43
N GLU A 29 4.61 -0.58 -15.32
CA GLU A 29 5.71 -1.52 -15.06
C GLU A 29 6.69 -0.99 -14.01
N PHE A 30 7.00 0.31 -14.05
CA PHE A 30 7.79 0.98 -13.02
C PHE A 30 7.20 0.79 -11.62
N ILE A 31 5.88 1.02 -11.47
CA ILE A 31 5.16 0.82 -10.20
C ILE A 31 5.18 -0.65 -9.77
N ARG A 32 4.99 -1.58 -10.71
CA ARG A 32 4.86 -3.00 -10.43
C ARG A 32 6.18 -3.65 -9.99
N SER A 33 7.28 -3.23 -10.60
CA SER A 33 8.55 -3.97 -10.53
C SER A 33 9.69 -3.14 -9.94
N GLU A 34 9.88 -1.90 -10.40
CA GLU A 34 11.04 -1.09 -10.00
C GLU A 34 10.89 -0.51 -8.60
N VAL A 35 9.73 0.07 -8.28
CA VAL A 35 9.52 0.69 -6.95
C VAL A 35 9.61 -0.34 -5.82
N PRO A 36 8.98 -1.53 -5.90
CA PRO A 36 9.14 -2.57 -4.88
C PRO A 36 10.58 -3.04 -4.73
N ALA A 37 11.35 -3.17 -5.83
CA ALA A 37 12.76 -3.54 -5.77
C ALA A 37 13.61 -2.47 -5.04
N ILE A 38 13.32 -1.19 -5.29
CA ILE A 38 13.98 -0.09 -4.58
C ILE A 38 13.64 -0.12 -3.09
N VAL A 39 12.39 -0.34 -2.72
CA VAL A 39 11.98 -0.46 -1.31
C VAL A 39 12.69 -1.65 -0.64
N ARG A 40 12.71 -2.82 -1.31
CA ARG A 40 13.42 -4.02 -0.85
C ARG A 40 14.89 -3.75 -0.53
N SER A 41 15.58 -2.95 -1.36
CA SER A 41 16.99 -2.61 -1.15
C SER A 41 17.27 -1.76 0.10
N LYS A 42 16.24 -1.24 0.77
CA LYS A 42 16.33 -0.35 1.93
C LYS A 42 15.87 -0.99 3.24
N VAL A 43 15.39 -2.24 3.19
CA VAL A 43 14.86 -2.95 4.34
C VAL A 43 15.88 -3.98 4.82
N GLU A 44 16.10 -4.01 6.14
CA GLU A 44 16.88 -5.06 6.78
C GLU A 44 16.10 -6.38 6.74
N ASP A 45 16.81 -7.50 6.51
CA ASP A 45 16.21 -8.83 6.34
C ASP A 45 15.07 -8.87 5.29
N PRO A 46 15.36 -8.49 4.03
CA PRO A 46 14.33 -8.36 2.99
C PRO A 46 13.67 -9.69 2.61
N ASP A 47 14.22 -10.83 3.04
CA ASP A 47 13.66 -12.16 2.74
C ASP A 47 12.48 -12.52 3.65
N ARG A 48 12.32 -11.82 4.79
CA ARG A 48 11.11 -11.89 5.62
C ARG A 48 9.90 -11.22 4.96
N TYR A 49 10.12 -10.39 3.94
CA TYR A 49 9.09 -9.53 3.40
C TYR A 49 8.81 -9.77 1.91
N ILE A 50 7.53 -9.63 1.55
CA ILE A 50 7.06 -9.54 0.17
C ILE A 50 6.81 -8.08 -0.16
N PHE A 51 7.38 -7.61 -1.27
CA PHE A 51 7.25 -6.23 -1.74
C PHE A 51 6.42 -6.24 -3.02
N GLN A 52 5.33 -5.49 -3.05
CA GLN A 52 4.45 -5.43 -4.22
C GLN A 52 4.04 -3.99 -4.50
N GLY A 53 3.92 -3.66 -5.79
CA GLY A 53 3.34 -2.41 -6.25
C GLY A 53 2.22 -2.71 -7.23
N SER A 54 1.16 -1.92 -7.18
CA SER A 54 0.02 -2.09 -8.08
C SER A 54 -0.42 -0.74 -8.64
N PRO A 55 -0.36 -0.56 -9.97
CA PRO A 55 -1.07 0.50 -10.68
C PRO A 55 -2.52 0.10 -11.02
N GLY A 56 -2.97 -1.08 -10.58
CA GLY A 56 -4.18 -1.75 -11.07
C GLY A 56 -3.86 -3.08 -11.78
N GLN A 57 -4.91 -3.82 -12.11
CA GLN A 57 -4.83 -5.16 -12.74
C GLN A 57 -5.63 -5.15 -14.04
N GLY A 58 -4.94 -5.11 -15.18
CA GLY A 58 -5.53 -5.02 -16.53
C GLY A 58 -6.05 -3.64 -16.90
N ILE A 59 -6.46 -2.83 -15.92
CA ILE A 59 -6.84 -1.43 -16.04
C ILE A 59 -6.19 -0.61 -14.93
N TRP A 60 -6.08 0.71 -15.14
CA TRP A 60 -5.61 1.63 -14.10
C TRP A 60 -6.54 1.61 -12.89
N ALA A 61 -5.97 1.46 -11.70
CA ALA A 61 -6.68 1.69 -10.46
C ALA A 61 -6.94 3.19 -10.26
N ARG A 62 -7.95 3.53 -9.43
CA ARG A 62 -8.17 4.93 -9.01
C ARG A 62 -6.92 5.53 -8.39
N THR A 63 -6.25 4.75 -7.54
CA THR A 63 -4.98 5.10 -6.92
C THR A 63 -4.03 3.92 -6.95
N PRO A 64 -2.74 4.13 -7.28
CA PRO A 64 -1.73 3.10 -7.13
C PRO A 64 -1.35 2.92 -5.66
N TRP A 65 -0.70 1.80 -5.36
CA TRP A 65 -0.13 1.56 -4.03
C TRP A 65 1.16 0.74 -4.10
N ILE A 66 1.96 0.83 -3.05
CA ILE A 66 3.12 -0.05 -2.79
C ILE A 66 2.98 -0.59 -1.37
N VAL A 67 3.02 -1.91 -1.21
CA VAL A 67 2.87 -2.61 0.07
C VAL A 67 4.12 -3.40 0.42
N VAL A 68 4.32 -3.60 1.72
CA VAL A 68 5.33 -4.49 2.28
C VAL A 68 4.63 -5.47 3.20
N PHE A 69 4.60 -6.74 2.86
CA PHE A 69 4.00 -7.78 3.69
C PHE A 69 5.05 -8.51 4.48
N ASP A 70 4.82 -8.69 5.78
CA ASP A 70 5.54 -9.69 6.56
C ASP A 70 4.93 -11.07 6.29
N ILE A 71 5.72 -12.01 5.79
CA ILE A 71 5.25 -13.34 5.40
C ILE A 71 4.63 -14.14 6.55
N LEU A 72 4.93 -13.77 7.81
CA LEU A 72 4.33 -14.39 8.98
C LEU A 72 2.92 -13.85 9.29
N ILE A 73 2.55 -12.73 8.69
CA ILE A 73 1.27 -12.04 8.91
C ILE A 73 0.34 -12.21 7.72
N THR A 74 0.82 -11.94 6.50
CA THR A 74 0.02 -12.01 5.27
C THR A 74 0.94 -12.02 4.05
N ASP A 75 0.42 -12.45 2.91
CA ASP A 75 1.05 -12.34 1.59
C ASP A 75 0.14 -11.62 0.58
N THR A 76 -0.98 -11.07 1.06
CA THR A 76 -2.04 -10.48 0.24
C THR A 76 -2.63 -9.21 0.86
N VAL A 77 -3.13 -8.32 0.00
CA VAL A 77 -3.90 -7.12 0.40
C VAL A 77 -5.30 -7.45 0.95
N GLN A 78 -5.74 -8.70 0.87
CA GLN A 78 -7.09 -9.10 1.25
C GLN A 78 -7.23 -9.43 2.74
N SER A 79 -6.12 -9.74 3.42
CA SER A 79 -6.07 -10.19 4.82
C SER A 79 -4.91 -9.57 5.59
N GLY A 80 -4.91 -9.75 6.91
CA GLY A 80 -3.84 -9.31 7.81
C GLY A 80 -3.68 -7.78 7.86
N TYR A 81 -2.47 -7.33 8.17
CA TYR A 81 -2.09 -5.92 8.19
C TYR A 81 -0.68 -5.73 7.63
N TYR A 82 -0.43 -4.54 7.10
CA TYR A 82 0.79 -4.28 6.33
C TYR A 82 1.07 -2.78 6.16
N PRO A 83 2.35 -2.35 6.18
CA PRO A 83 2.75 -1.05 5.70
C PRO A 83 2.38 -0.83 4.23
N VAL A 84 1.91 0.37 3.91
CA VAL A 84 1.57 0.78 2.55
C VAL A 84 1.92 2.23 2.28
N TYR A 85 2.44 2.48 1.09
CA TYR A 85 2.39 3.78 0.43
C TYR A 85 1.12 3.83 -0.42
N LEU A 86 0.11 4.58 0.04
CA LEU A 86 -1.18 4.71 -0.62
C LEU A 86 -1.32 6.12 -1.18
N PHE A 87 -1.42 6.23 -2.50
CA PHE A 87 -1.54 7.52 -3.17
C PHE A 87 -2.96 8.07 -3.01
N ARG A 88 -3.07 9.39 -2.85
CA ARG A 88 -4.36 10.08 -2.84
C ARG A 88 -4.95 10.09 -4.24
N GLU A 89 -6.27 10.10 -4.33
CA GLU A 89 -6.97 10.11 -5.63
C GLU A 89 -6.77 11.41 -6.42
N ASP A 90 -6.53 12.52 -5.73
CA ASP A 90 -6.20 13.80 -6.33
C ASP A 90 -4.70 13.95 -6.65
N PHE A 91 -3.88 12.95 -6.28
CA PHE A 91 -2.43 12.92 -6.44
C PHE A 91 -1.70 14.14 -5.83
N THR A 92 -2.31 14.83 -4.86
CA THR A 92 -1.66 15.92 -4.11
C THR A 92 -0.64 15.41 -3.09
N GLY A 93 -0.66 14.11 -2.82
CA GLY A 93 0.26 13.45 -1.91
C GLY A 93 -0.06 11.96 -1.77
N LEU A 94 0.50 11.36 -0.72
CA LEU A 94 0.31 9.96 -0.39
C LEU A 94 0.37 9.77 1.13
N TYR A 95 -0.23 8.69 1.60
CA TYR A 95 -0.10 8.21 2.96
C TYR A 95 0.98 7.15 3.03
N PHE A 96 1.79 7.21 4.09
CA PHE A 96 2.55 6.06 4.54
C PHE A 96 1.96 5.60 5.88
N GLY A 97 1.42 4.40 5.93
CA GLY A 97 0.68 3.94 7.10
C GLY A 97 0.53 2.43 7.17
N LEU A 98 -0.08 1.97 8.27
CA LEU A 98 -0.41 0.57 8.51
C LEU A 98 -1.84 0.31 8.07
N ASN A 99 -2.01 -0.35 6.93
CA ASN A 99 -3.32 -0.78 6.44
C ASN A 99 -3.63 -2.21 6.83
N GLN A 100 -4.87 -2.62 6.58
CA GLN A 100 -5.36 -3.96 6.87
C GLN A 100 -6.23 -4.48 5.73
N GLY A 101 -6.25 -5.79 5.58
CA GLY A 101 -7.11 -6.47 4.62
C GLY A 101 -8.59 -6.28 4.95
N VAL A 102 -9.34 -5.74 3.99
CA VAL A 102 -10.77 -5.42 4.16
C VAL A 102 -11.67 -6.54 3.63
N THR A 103 -11.23 -7.30 2.63
CA THR A 103 -12.02 -8.35 1.98
C THR A 103 -12.42 -9.44 2.98
N ASP A 104 -11.43 -10.02 3.67
CA ASP A 104 -11.66 -11.03 4.69
C ASP A 104 -12.64 -10.57 5.78
N ILE A 105 -12.52 -9.31 6.21
CA ILE A 105 -13.36 -8.76 7.26
C ILE A 105 -14.80 -8.55 6.77
N ARG A 106 -15.00 -8.16 5.50
CA ARG A 106 -16.33 -8.00 4.90
C ARG A 106 -17.05 -9.34 4.78
N GLU A 107 -16.33 -10.41 4.47
CA GLU A 107 -16.90 -11.75 4.33
C GLU A 107 -17.22 -12.39 5.68
N LYS A 108 -16.36 -12.18 6.69
CA LYS A 108 -16.48 -12.84 8.00
C LYS A 108 -17.45 -12.15 8.97
N TYR A 109 -17.65 -10.84 8.85
CA TYR A 109 -18.35 -10.07 9.89
C TYR A 109 -19.61 -9.36 9.35
N PRO A 110 -20.77 -9.47 10.04
CA PRO A 110 -21.99 -8.76 9.65
C PRO A 110 -21.90 -7.24 9.85
N LYS A 111 -20.96 -6.76 10.67
CA LYS A 111 -20.66 -5.34 10.88
C LYS A 111 -19.19 -5.04 10.57
N PRO A 112 -18.76 -5.03 9.29
CA PRO A 112 -17.34 -4.95 8.91
C PRO A 112 -16.65 -3.70 9.45
N LYS A 113 -17.31 -2.54 9.45
CA LYS A 113 -16.73 -1.28 9.96
C LYS A 113 -16.32 -1.37 11.43
N VAL A 114 -17.13 -2.05 12.26
CA VAL A 114 -16.83 -2.23 13.69
C VAL A 114 -15.64 -3.19 13.83
N ALA A 115 -15.67 -4.31 13.11
CA ALA A 115 -14.59 -5.29 13.13
C ALA A 115 -13.25 -4.69 12.68
N LEU A 116 -13.24 -3.88 11.61
CA LEU A 116 -12.05 -3.17 11.13
C LEU A 116 -11.47 -2.22 12.17
N LYS A 117 -12.32 -1.46 12.89
CA LYS A 117 -11.86 -0.56 13.96
C LYS A 117 -11.24 -1.34 15.12
N THR A 118 -11.88 -2.43 15.54
CA THR A 118 -11.35 -3.29 16.60
C THR A 118 -10.02 -3.93 16.19
N LYS A 119 -9.92 -4.44 14.95
CA LYS A 119 -8.68 -5.02 14.43
C LYS A 119 -7.55 -4.00 14.29
N ALA A 120 -7.84 -2.77 13.85
CA ALA A 120 -6.85 -1.71 13.81
C ALA A 120 -6.24 -1.43 15.20
N ALA A 121 -7.08 -1.40 16.25
CA ALA A 121 -6.61 -1.23 17.62
C ALA A 121 -5.75 -2.42 18.10
N ASP A 122 -6.17 -3.65 17.81
CA ASP A 122 -5.42 -4.88 18.11
C ASP A 122 -4.04 -4.90 17.42
N TYR A 123 -3.97 -4.61 16.12
CA TYR A 123 -2.71 -4.59 15.38
C TYR A 123 -1.75 -3.51 15.89
N ARG A 124 -2.25 -2.33 16.25
CA ARG A 124 -1.42 -1.31 16.91
C ARG A 124 -0.87 -1.80 18.24
N ALA A 125 -1.66 -2.52 19.04
CA ALA A 125 -1.18 -3.09 20.29
C ALA A 125 -0.09 -4.15 20.05
N GLN A 126 -0.23 -4.99 19.01
CA GLN A 126 0.75 -6.02 18.64
C GLN A 126 2.11 -5.43 18.27
N ILE A 127 2.16 -4.25 17.66
CA ILE A 127 3.41 -3.55 17.30
C ILE A 127 3.94 -2.62 18.41
N GLY A 128 3.38 -2.68 19.62
CA GLY A 128 3.83 -1.89 20.77
C GLY A 128 3.25 -0.46 20.84
N GLY A 129 2.17 -0.18 20.10
CA GLY A 129 1.50 1.12 20.07
C GLY A 129 1.81 1.94 18.80
N LEU A 130 1.43 3.22 18.81
CA LEU A 130 1.73 4.15 17.72
C LEU A 130 3.22 4.53 17.74
N PRO A 131 3.99 4.24 16.67
CA PRO A 131 5.38 4.68 16.58
C PRO A 131 5.51 6.20 16.53
N ALA A 132 6.65 6.74 16.97
CA ALA A 132 6.93 8.16 16.87
C ALA A 132 6.82 8.66 15.42
N GLY A 133 6.13 9.79 15.22
CA GLY A 133 5.90 10.37 13.89
C GLY A 133 4.70 9.80 13.14
N PHE A 134 4.01 8.79 13.69
CA PHE A 134 2.74 8.29 13.17
C PHE A 134 1.57 8.77 14.03
N THR A 135 0.44 9.02 13.37
CA THR A 135 -0.81 9.43 14.01
C THR A 135 -1.95 8.55 13.54
N GLU A 136 -3.01 8.48 14.33
CA GLU A 136 -4.26 7.88 13.87
C GLU A 136 -5.03 8.94 13.08
N VAL A 137 -5.19 8.71 11.78
CA VAL A 137 -5.90 9.60 10.86
C VAL A 137 -6.84 8.79 9.99
N ASP A 138 -7.98 9.38 9.67
CA ASP A 138 -8.85 8.83 8.63
C ASP A 138 -8.19 9.06 7.27
N ILE A 139 -8.19 8.02 6.43
CA ILE A 139 -7.75 8.07 5.04
C ILE A 139 -8.97 8.41 4.19
N ASP A 140 -8.78 9.32 3.22
CA ASP A 140 -9.82 9.78 2.29
C ASP A 140 -10.23 8.73 1.23
#